data_AF-A0A2G8KYQ0-F1
#
_entry.id   AF-A0A2G8KYQ0-F1
#
_cell.length_a   1.000
_cell.length_b   1.000
_cell.length_c   1.000
_cell.angle_alpha   90.00
_cell.angle_beta   90.00
_cell.angle_gamma   90.00
#
_symmetry.space_group_name_H-M   'P 1'
#
loop_
_entity.id
_entity.type
_entity.pdbx_description
1 polymer ?
#
loop_
_entity_poly.entity_id
_entity_poly.type
_entity_poly.pdbx_seq_one_letter_code
_entity_poly.pdbx_strand_id
1 'polypeptide(L)'
;MALTCRCLARRMLKYTLLPRVATARFASNGDDRKSGAYPRTPEERAAAAKKYNIRVQDYEPYPDDGFGWGDYPKFPAVHEDYKDPHGDWDFPDQRRNFGETPHIDYDVMVRNRPAPYLEGDNIPQWKQAAILGGVLVTLGFLFYAGQKYKLFQPAAPKQYPYNDLWIEKGGDPDNIPEKPKHYEF
;
A
#
# COMPACT_ATOMS: atom_id res chain seq x y z
N MET A 1 -1.58 60.37 31.49
CA MET A 1 -1.31 61.09 30.23
C MET A 1 -1.12 60.11 29.07
N ALA A 2 -2.15 59.30 28.71
CA ALA A 2 -2.01 58.26 27.67
C ALA A 2 -3.34 57.72 27.09
N LEU A 3 -4.38 58.55 26.93
CA LEU A 3 -5.69 58.09 26.41
C LEU A 3 -6.16 58.78 25.12
N THR A 4 -5.42 59.76 24.60
CA THR A 4 -5.85 60.55 23.43
C THR A 4 -5.36 60.01 22.08
N CYS A 5 -4.44 59.03 22.05
CA CYS A 5 -3.76 58.64 20.81
C CYS A 5 -4.42 57.47 20.03
N ARG A 6 -5.37 56.71 20.60
CA ARG A 6 -5.99 55.54 19.92
C ARG A 6 -7.19 55.87 19.02
N CYS A 7 -7.86 57.00 19.21
CA CYS A 7 -9.05 57.36 18.41
C CYS A 7 -8.71 57.95 17.03
N LEU A 8 -7.57 58.64 16.91
CA LEU A 8 -7.16 59.28 15.65
C LEU A 8 -6.65 58.26 14.62
N ALA A 9 -5.98 57.19 15.06
CA ALA A 9 -5.48 56.14 14.16
C ALA A 9 -6.60 55.35 13.45
N ARG A 10 -7.78 55.20 14.07
CA ARG A 10 -8.93 54.53 13.43
C ARG A 10 -9.63 55.39 12.38
N ARG A 11 -9.45 56.72 12.41
CA ARG A 11 -10.12 57.63 11.46
C ARG A 11 -9.34 57.82 10.16
N MET A 12 -8.02 57.66 10.18
CA MET A 12 -7.15 57.75 8.99
C MET A 12 -7.29 56.55 8.03
N LEU A 13 -7.72 55.38 8.53
CA LEU A 13 -7.92 54.17 7.74
C LEU A 13 -9.18 54.17 6.86
N LYS A 14 -10.04 55.20 6.97
CA LYS A 14 -11.23 55.35 6.11
C LYS A 14 -10.96 56.07 4.79
N TYR A 15 -9.77 56.67 4.61
CA TYR A 15 -9.47 57.54 3.46
C TYR A 15 -8.38 57.02 2.52
N THR A 16 -7.91 55.78 2.69
CA THR A 16 -7.08 55.15 1.67
C THR A 16 -7.96 54.74 0.48
N LEU A 17 -7.94 55.55 -0.58
CA LEU A 17 -8.51 55.30 -1.92
C LEU A 17 -7.80 54.17 -2.69
N LEU A 18 -6.90 53.43 -2.05
CA LEU A 18 -6.38 52.21 -2.64
C LEU A 18 -7.54 51.23 -2.67
N PRO A 19 -8.00 50.78 -3.86
CA PRO A 19 -8.94 49.68 -3.91
C PRO A 19 -8.24 48.55 -3.16
N ARG A 20 -8.81 48.17 -2.00
CA ARG A 20 -8.55 46.86 -1.46
C ARG A 20 -9.09 45.93 -2.52
N VAL A 21 -8.22 45.51 -3.42
CA VAL A 21 -8.40 44.28 -4.18
C VAL A 21 -8.45 43.22 -3.09
N ALA A 22 -9.64 43.04 -2.52
CA ALA A 22 -10.00 41.80 -1.92
C ALA A 22 -9.81 40.84 -3.10
N THR A 23 -8.67 40.16 -3.10
CA THR A 23 -8.52 38.95 -3.90
C THR A 23 -9.66 38.07 -3.40
N ALA A 24 -10.81 38.17 -4.05
CA ALA A 24 -11.86 37.18 -3.94
C ALA A 24 -11.11 35.92 -4.31
N ARG A 25 -10.79 35.11 -3.29
CA ARG A 25 -10.32 33.77 -3.55
C ARG A 25 -11.47 33.18 -4.33
N PHE A 26 -11.26 33.02 -5.63
CA PHE A 26 -12.19 32.34 -6.50
C PHE A 26 -12.19 30.90 -5.98
N ALA A 27 -13.03 30.63 -4.98
CA ALA A 27 -13.37 29.28 -4.60
C ALA A 27 -14.22 28.77 -5.76
N SER A 28 -13.56 28.30 -6.82
CA SER A 28 -14.18 27.73 -8.02
C SER A 28 -15.12 26.57 -7.67
N ASN A 29 -14.96 26.01 -6.47
CA ASN A 29 -15.76 24.92 -5.92
C ASN A 29 -16.64 25.47 -4.78
N GLY A 30 -17.86 25.93 -5.14
CA GLY A 30 -18.91 26.24 -4.17
C GLY A 30 -19.31 25.01 -3.33
N ASP A 31 -19.96 25.23 -2.20
CA ASP A 31 -20.36 24.16 -1.28
C ASP A 31 -21.26 23.11 -1.95
N ASP A 32 -22.06 23.52 -2.93
CA ASP A 32 -22.95 22.66 -3.73
C ASP A 32 -22.19 21.54 -4.48
N ARG A 33 -20.90 21.74 -4.76
CA ARG A 33 -20.05 20.73 -5.43
C ARG A 33 -19.39 19.74 -4.46
N LYS A 34 -19.34 20.06 -3.16
CA LYS A 34 -18.69 19.22 -2.15
C LYS A 34 -19.63 18.12 -1.69
N SER A 35 -19.12 16.93 -1.40
CA SER A 35 -19.90 15.81 -0.85
C SER A 35 -20.74 16.21 0.36
N GLY A 36 -21.95 15.66 0.42
CA GLY A 36 -22.98 16.00 1.41
C GLY A 36 -23.49 14.79 2.19
N ALA A 37 -24.63 14.97 2.85
CA ALA A 37 -25.32 13.90 3.58
C ALA A 37 -26.02 12.91 2.63
N TYR A 38 -26.32 11.72 3.13
CA TYR A 38 -26.97 10.65 2.36
C TYR A 38 -28.31 11.10 1.76
N PRO A 39 -28.54 10.94 0.44
CA PRO A 39 -29.76 11.38 -0.22
C PRO A 39 -30.92 10.42 0.10
N ARG A 40 -31.97 10.95 0.74
CA ARG A 40 -33.14 10.15 1.14
C ARG A 40 -34.29 10.29 0.15
N THR A 41 -34.39 11.45 -0.49
CA THR A 41 -35.46 11.71 -1.46
C THR A 41 -35.01 11.44 -2.90
N PRO A 42 -35.93 11.10 -3.82
CA PRO A 42 -35.60 10.95 -5.24
C PRO A 42 -35.05 12.24 -5.88
N GLU A 43 -35.50 13.40 -5.40
CA GLU A 43 -35.04 14.71 -5.87
C GLU A 43 -33.59 14.99 -5.42
N GLU A 44 -33.28 14.72 -4.15
CA GLU A 44 -31.90 14.79 -3.63
C GLU A 44 -30.98 13.82 -4.38
N ARG A 45 -31.48 12.61 -4.68
CA ARG A 45 -30.74 11.63 -5.48
C ARG A 45 -30.45 12.14 -6.89
N ALA A 46 -31.43 12.75 -7.55
CA ALA A 46 -31.23 13.33 -8.88
C ALA A 46 -30.25 14.51 -8.85
N ALA A 47 -30.30 15.34 -7.80
CA ALA A 47 -29.35 16.44 -7.60
C ALA A 47 -27.92 15.92 -7.34
N ALA A 48 -27.76 14.87 -6.51
CA ALA A 48 -26.49 14.23 -6.24
C ALA A 48 -25.90 13.57 -7.49
N ALA A 49 -26.71 12.83 -8.26
CA ALA A 49 -26.28 12.24 -9.53
C ALA A 49 -25.77 13.33 -10.51
N LYS A 50 -26.51 14.45 -10.63
CA LYS A 50 -26.11 15.59 -11.46
C LYS A 50 -24.80 16.22 -10.97
N LYS A 51 -24.60 16.32 -9.66
CA LYS A 51 -23.39 16.88 -9.04
C LYS A 51 -22.14 16.06 -9.33
N TYR A 52 -22.25 14.74 -9.36
CA TYR A 52 -21.15 13.81 -9.67
C TYR A 52 -21.01 13.46 -11.17
N ASN A 53 -21.79 14.12 -12.04
CA ASN A 53 -21.83 13.84 -13.49
C ASN A 53 -22.26 12.40 -13.85
N ILE A 54 -23.12 11.79 -13.04
CA ILE A 54 -23.63 10.42 -13.22
C ILE A 54 -25.11 10.46 -13.62
N ARG A 55 -25.57 9.47 -14.37
CA ARG A 55 -27.00 9.31 -14.65
C ARG A 55 -27.74 8.93 -13.37
N VAL A 56 -28.96 9.44 -13.21
CA VAL A 56 -29.80 9.15 -12.02
C VAL A 56 -30.03 7.65 -11.81
N GLN A 57 -30.06 6.87 -12.89
CA GLN A 57 -30.27 5.42 -12.87
C GLN A 57 -29.04 4.64 -12.38
N ASP A 58 -27.84 5.14 -12.71
CA ASP A 58 -26.56 4.48 -12.39
C ASP A 58 -26.02 4.96 -11.03
N TYR A 59 -26.65 5.97 -10.42
CA TYR A 59 -26.25 6.51 -9.14
C TYR A 59 -26.80 5.65 -7.98
N GLU A 60 -25.91 4.88 -7.37
CA GLU A 60 -26.14 4.16 -6.11
C GLU A 60 -25.25 4.78 -5.03
N PRO A 61 -25.81 5.36 -3.94
CA PRO A 61 -25.01 5.76 -2.79
C PRO A 61 -24.65 4.56 -1.90
N TYR A 62 -23.60 4.69 -1.09
CA TYR A 62 -23.30 3.71 -0.03
C TYR A 62 -24.42 3.67 1.02
N PRO A 63 -24.66 2.52 1.68
CA PRO A 63 -25.67 2.42 2.74
C PRO A 63 -25.39 3.40 3.90
N ASP A 64 -26.46 3.93 4.51
CA ASP A 64 -26.44 4.86 5.66
C ASP A 64 -26.15 4.11 6.98
N ASP A 65 -25.00 3.46 7.04
CA ASP A 65 -24.54 2.64 8.18
C ASP A 65 -23.77 3.47 9.24
N GLY A 66 -23.74 4.80 9.10
CA GLY A 66 -22.98 5.69 10.00
C GLY A 66 -21.46 5.73 9.77
N PHE A 67 -20.95 5.05 8.74
CA PHE A 67 -19.54 5.13 8.34
C PHE A 67 -19.13 6.48 7.74
N GLY A 68 -20.09 7.36 7.45
CA GLY A 68 -19.81 8.73 7.01
C GLY A 68 -19.57 8.90 5.50
N TRP A 69 -19.98 7.92 4.68
CA TRP A 69 -19.86 7.99 3.21
C TRP A 69 -20.71 9.08 2.57
N GLY A 70 -21.83 9.46 3.19
CA GLY A 70 -22.68 10.56 2.75
C GLY A 70 -23.36 10.30 1.40
N ASP A 71 -23.28 11.25 0.48
CA ASP A 71 -23.82 11.17 -0.88
C ASP A 71 -22.83 10.62 -1.92
N TYR A 72 -21.69 10.06 -1.51
CA TYR A 72 -20.68 9.59 -2.45
C TYR A 72 -21.19 8.39 -3.26
N PRO A 73 -21.02 8.39 -4.61
CA PRO A 73 -21.45 7.28 -5.44
C PRO A 73 -20.61 6.03 -5.20
N LYS A 74 -21.27 4.89 -5.13
CA LYS A 74 -20.69 3.56 -5.02
C LYS A 74 -20.44 3.02 -6.42
N PHE A 75 -19.18 3.03 -6.83
CA PHE A 75 -18.75 2.44 -8.09
C PHE A 75 -18.37 0.97 -7.92
N PRO A 76 -18.37 0.17 -9.01
CA PRO A 76 -17.74 -1.13 -8.98
C PRO A 76 -16.24 -0.99 -8.68
N ALA A 77 -15.74 -1.89 -7.85
CA ALA A 77 -14.33 -1.93 -7.44
C ALA A 77 -13.45 -2.49 -8.58
N VAL A 78 -13.10 -1.64 -9.54
CA VAL A 78 -12.28 -1.98 -10.71
C VAL A 78 -10.90 -1.34 -10.56
N HIS A 79 -9.85 -2.16 -10.57
CA HIS A 79 -8.46 -1.68 -10.58
C HIS A 79 -8.15 -0.93 -11.88
N GLU A 80 -7.30 0.10 -11.82
CA GLU A 80 -6.91 0.86 -13.00
C GLU A 80 -6.31 -0.02 -14.11
N ASP A 81 -5.62 -1.11 -13.75
CA ASP A 81 -5.03 -2.05 -14.71
C ASP A 81 -6.05 -2.80 -15.57
N TYR A 82 -7.29 -2.97 -15.10
CA TYR A 82 -8.35 -3.65 -15.85
C TYR A 82 -9.07 -2.72 -16.83
N LYS A 83 -8.86 -1.40 -16.72
CA LYS A 83 -9.37 -0.45 -17.71
C LYS A 83 -8.62 -0.58 -19.04
N ASP A 84 -9.26 -0.20 -20.14
CA ASP A 84 -8.66 -0.28 -21.48
C ASP A 84 -7.28 0.42 -21.54
N PRO A 85 -6.18 -0.32 -21.81
CA PRO A 85 -4.84 0.27 -21.92
C PRO A 85 -4.66 1.13 -23.18
N HIS A 86 -5.53 1.00 -24.19
CA HIS A 86 -5.43 1.70 -25.46
C HIS A 86 -6.43 2.85 -25.61
N GLY A 87 -7.23 3.12 -24.58
CA GLY A 87 -8.12 4.27 -24.55
C GLY A 87 -7.36 5.59 -24.56
N ASP A 88 -7.94 6.60 -25.21
CA ASP A 88 -7.44 7.98 -25.18
C ASP A 88 -7.93 8.66 -23.88
N TRP A 89 -7.14 8.48 -22.81
CA TRP A 89 -7.46 8.99 -21.47
C TRP A 89 -6.85 10.37 -21.24
N ASP A 90 -7.60 11.30 -20.62
CA ASP A 90 -7.05 12.61 -20.22
C ASP A 90 -5.87 12.48 -19.24
N PHE A 91 -5.92 11.49 -18.35
CA PHE A 91 -4.82 11.10 -17.46
C PHE A 91 -4.35 9.68 -17.80
N PRO A 92 -3.41 9.51 -18.74
CA PRO A 92 -2.97 8.19 -19.22
C PRO A 92 -2.37 7.29 -18.13
N ASP A 93 -1.69 7.87 -17.14
CA ASP A 93 -1.08 7.13 -16.03
C ASP A 93 -2.12 6.44 -15.13
N GLN A 94 -3.27 7.08 -14.96
CA GLN A 94 -4.38 6.65 -14.10
C GLN A 94 -5.52 5.96 -14.88
N ARG A 95 -5.45 5.97 -16.22
CA ARG A 95 -6.55 5.56 -17.12
C ARG A 95 -7.89 6.17 -16.68
N ARG A 96 -7.92 7.49 -16.56
CA ARG A 96 -9.07 8.25 -16.04
C ARG A 96 -9.29 9.51 -16.87
N ASN A 97 -10.55 9.86 -17.09
CA ASN A 97 -10.91 11.10 -17.78
C ASN A 97 -11.20 12.25 -16.80
N PHE A 98 -11.13 13.47 -17.30
CA PHE A 98 -11.47 14.66 -16.55
C PHE A 98 -12.99 14.70 -16.27
N GLY A 99 -13.35 14.96 -15.00
CA GLY A 99 -14.74 14.99 -14.56
C GLY A 99 -15.32 13.62 -14.17
N GLU A 100 -14.55 12.53 -14.33
CA GLU A 100 -14.92 11.24 -13.74
C GLU A 100 -14.76 11.29 -12.22
N THR A 101 -15.79 10.82 -11.51
CA THR A 101 -15.75 10.69 -10.05
C THR A 101 -14.91 9.47 -9.67
N PRO A 102 -13.87 9.60 -8.82
CA PRO A 102 -13.02 8.47 -8.45
C PRO A 102 -13.77 7.46 -7.57
N HIS A 103 -13.31 6.21 -7.52
CA HIS A 103 -13.78 5.25 -6.51
C HIS A 103 -13.38 5.73 -5.10
N ILE A 104 -14.05 5.26 -4.06
CA ILE A 104 -13.76 5.68 -2.68
C ILE A 104 -12.36 5.23 -2.23
N ASP A 105 -12.01 3.98 -2.52
CA ASP A 105 -10.70 3.38 -2.29
C ASP A 105 -9.76 3.57 -3.48
N TYR A 106 -9.84 4.74 -4.13
CA TYR A 106 -9.03 5.05 -5.32
C TYR A 106 -7.53 4.85 -5.07
N ASP A 107 -7.05 5.19 -3.87
CA ASP A 107 -5.66 5.10 -3.43
C ASP A 107 -5.10 3.66 -3.39
N VAL A 108 -5.98 2.67 -3.19
CA VAL A 108 -5.65 1.24 -3.24
C VAL A 108 -5.75 0.70 -4.67
N MET A 109 -6.63 1.28 -5.49
CA MET A 109 -6.92 0.83 -6.86
C MET A 109 -6.05 1.47 -7.94
N VAL A 110 -5.11 2.34 -7.56
CA VAL A 110 -4.17 2.96 -8.49
C VAL A 110 -3.20 1.94 -9.08
N ARG A 111 -2.78 2.15 -10.32
CA ARG A 111 -1.82 1.31 -11.05
C ARG A 111 -0.50 1.03 -10.30
N ASN A 112 -0.09 1.93 -9.43
CA ASN A 112 1.12 1.77 -8.60
C ASN A 112 0.93 0.81 -7.41
N ARG A 113 -0.26 0.24 -7.25
CA ARG A 113 -0.60 -0.74 -6.21
C ARG A 113 -0.81 -2.11 -6.84
N PRO A 114 -0.65 -3.18 -6.04
CA PRO A 114 -0.95 -4.52 -6.52
C PRO A 114 -2.45 -4.61 -6.83
N ALA A 115 -2.76 -4.94 -8.08
CA ALA A 115 -4.12 -5.22 -8.48
C ALA A 115 -4.67 -6.39 -7.65
N PRO A 116 -5.89 -6.29 -7.09
CA PRO A 116 -6.56 -7.45 -6.55
C PRO A 116 -6.76 -8.45 -7.70
N TYR A 117 -6.16 -9.63 -7.57
CA TYR A 117 -6.05 -10.72 -8.57
C TYR A 117 -7.38 -11.39 -8.96
N LEU A 118 -8.43 -10.61 -9.21
CA LEU A 118 -9.80 -11.11 -9.37
C LEU A 118 -10.22 -11.24 -10.84
N GLU A 119 -9.69 -10.41 -11.75
CA GLU A 119 -10.08 -10.42 -13.16
C GLU A 119 -8.95 -11.02 -14.04
N GLY A 120 -9.15 -12.24 -14.56
CA GLY A 120 -8.25 -12.84 -15.55
C GLY A 120 -7.17 -13.78 -15.02
N ASP A 121 -7.13 -14.05 -13.70
CA ASP A 121 -6.21 -15.04 -13.14
C ASP A 121 -6.64 -16.47 -13.50
N ASN A 122 -5.80 -17.16 -14.28
CA ASN A 122 -6.07 -18.55 -14.68
C ASN A 122 -5.97 -19.56 -13.52
N ILE A 123 -5.27 -19.19 -12.43
CA ILE A 123 -5.02 -20.08 -11.29
C ILE A 123 -5.52 -19.40 -10.00
N PRO A 124 -6.52 -19.97 -9.30
CA PRO A 124 -7.03 -19.36 -8.07
C PRO A 124 -5.96 -19.35 -6.97
N GLN A 125 -5.94 -18.28 -6.17
CA GLN A 125 -4.90 -18.00 -5.16
C GLN A 125 -4.65 -19.16 -4.17
N TRP A 126 -5.68 -19.89 -3.76
CA TRP A 126 -5.53 -21.03 -2.87
C TRP A 126 -4.70 -22.17 -3.49
N LYS A 127 -4.80 -22.37 -4.82
CA LYS A 127 -3.95 -23.33 -5.53
C LYS A 127 -2.52 -22.83 -5.61
N GLN A 128 -2.30 -21.53 -5.85
CA GLN A 128 -0.97 -20.94 -5.85
C GLN A 128 -0.29 -21.14 -4.47
N ALA A 129 -1.01 -20.87 -3.38
CA ALA A 129 -0.56 -21.10 -2.02
C ALA A 129 -0.30 -22.59 -1.72
N ALA A 130 -1.17 -23.50 -2.19
CA ALA A 130 -0.97 -24.93 -2.02
C ALA A 130 0.25 -25.46 -2.77
N ILE A 131 0.51 -24.96 -3.99
CA ILE A 131 1.71 -25.30 -4.77
C ILE A 131 2.96 -24.81 -4.04
N LEU A 132 2.99 -23.55 -3.62
CA LEU A 132 4.10 -22.98 -2.87
C LEU A 132 4.37 -23.76 -1.57
N GLY A 133 3.31 -24.03 -0.80
CA GLY A 133 3.39 -24.81 0.43
C GLY A 133 3.89 -26.24 0.17
N GLY A 134 3.40 -26.89 -0.88
CA GLY A 134 3.83 -28.23 -1.28
C GLY A 134 5.32 -28.28 -1.62
N VAL A 135 5.85 -27.28 -2.34
CA VAL A 135 7.28 -27.17 -2.65
C VAL A 135 8.10 -26.97 -1.37
N LEU A 136 7.71 -26.03 -0.51
CA LEU A 136 8.45 -25.73 0.72
C LEU A 136 8.46 -26.91 1.71
N VAL A 137 7.32 -27.60 1.87
CA VAL A 137 7.22 -28.80 2.72
C VAL A 137 8.07 -29.92 2.15
N THR A 138 8.04 -30.13 0.84
CA THR A 138 8.84 -31.16 0.18
C THR A 138 10.34 -30.88 0.34
N LEU A 139 10.78 -29.63 0.13
CA LEU A 139 12.17 -29.24 0.38
C LEU A 139 12.57 -29.44 1.84
N GLY A 140 11.73 -29.00 2.79
CA GLY A 140 11.97 -29.20 4.21
C GLY A 140 12.10 -30.67 4.59
N PHE A 141 11.25 -31.53 4.02
CA PHE A 141 11.33 -32.98 4.19
C PHE A 141 12.63 -33.57 3.61
N LEU A 142 13.02 -33.17 2.40
CA LEU A 142 14.26 -33.62 1.77
C LEU A 142 15.50 -33.21 2.60
N PHE A 143 15.52 -31.99 3.15
CA PHE A 143 16.59 -31.58 4.06
C PHE A 143 16.62 -32.40 5.35
N TYR A 144 15.45 -32.68 5.95
CA TYR A 144 15.36 -33.54 7.12
C TYR A 144 15.85 -34.97 6.84
N ALA A 145 15.47 -35.54 5.70
CA ALA A 145 15.94 -36.85 5.25
C ALA A 145 17.45 -36.85 4.98
N GLY A 146 17.97 -35.79 4.33
CA GLY A 146 19.40 -35.63 4.05
C GLY A 146 20.26 -35.49 5.31
N GLN A 147 19.71 -34.99 6.42
CA GLN A 147 20.41 -35.00 7.71
C GLN A 147 20.54 -36.40 8.31
N LYS A 148 19.55 -37.28 8.10
CA LYS A 148 19.63 -38.68 8.54
C LYS A 148 20.54 -39.51 7.65
N TYR A 149 20.46 -39.30 6.34
CA TYR A 149 21.23 -40.03 5.34
C TYR A 149 22.30 -39.12 4.72
N LYS A 150 23.33 -38.82 5.52
CA LYS A 150 24.44 -37.98 5.06
C LYS A 150 25.31 -38.76 4.08
N LEU A 151 25.54 -38.18 2.91
CA LEU A 151 26.57 -38.65 2.00
C LEU A 151 27.93 -38.24 2.56
N PHE A 152 28.79 -39.21 2.84
CA PHE A 152 30.18 -38.98 3.24
C PHE A 152 31.11 -39.70 2.28
N GLN A 153 32.32 -39.17 2.12
CA GLN A 153 33.36 -39.87 1.39
C GLN A 153 33.88 -41.03 2.24
N PRO A 154 34.05 -42.25 1.70
CA PRO A 154 34.55 -43.41 2.43
C PRO A 154 36.07 -43.29 2.68
N ALA A 155 36.46 -42.24 3.37
CA ALA A 155 37.83 -41.93 3.76
C ALA A 155 37.96 -41.92 5.27
N ALA A 156 39.12 -42.31 5.77
CA ALA A 156 39.44 -42.19 7.19
C ALA A 156 39.35 -40.71 7.64
N PRO A 157 39.06 -40.45 8.93
CA PRO A 157 39.10 -39.08 9.45
C PRO A 157 40.49 -38.48 9.20
N LYS A 158 40.50 -37.18 8.88
CA LYS A 158 41.74 -36.46 8.61
C LYS A 158 42.62 -36.47 9.85
N GLN A 159 43.83 -36.98 9.70
CA GLN A 159 44.83 -37.06 10.76
C GLN A 159 45.68 -35.80 10.77
N TYR A 160 45.89 -35.21 11.94
CA TYR A 160 46.73 -34.03 12.14
C TYR A 160 47.89 -34.34 13.11
N PRO A 161 49.12 -33.86 12.85
CA PRO A 161 50.25 -34.05 13.76
C PRO A 161 50.06 -33.28 15.08
N TYR A 162 51.00 -33.44 16.01
CA TYR A 162 51.04 -32.71 17.29
C TYR A 162 49.75 -32.80 18.12
N ASN A 163 49.22 -34.02 18.29
CA ASN A 163 48.03 -34.26 19.11
C ASN A 163 46.81 -33.49 18.60
N ASP A 164 46.46 -33.67 17.32
CA ASP A 164 45.40 -32.91 16.63
C ASP A 164 45.61 -31.38 16.69
N LEU A 165 46.87 -30.93 16.62
CA LEU A 165 47.26 -29.52 16.69
C LEU A 165 46.71 -28.83 17.96
N TRP A 166 46.85 -29.49 19.12
CA TRP A 166 46.24 -29.06 20.39
C TRP A 166 46.60 -27.61 20.76
N ILE A 167 47.89 -27.28 20.74
CA ILE A 167 48.40 -25.96 21.11
C ILE A 167 47.92 -24.92 20.08
N GLU A 168 47.96 -25.25 18.80
CA GLU A 168 47.57 -24.36 17.72
C GLU A 168 46.05 -24.10 17.65
N LYS A 169 45.23 -25.05 18.15
CA LYS A 169 43.78 -24.88 18.31
C LYS A 169 43.39 -24.15 19.60
N GLY A 170 44.36 -23.70 20.40
CA GLY A 170 44.13 -22.93 21.63
C GLY A 170 43.95 -23.79 22.89
N GLY A 171 44.42 -25.02 22.87
CA GLY A 171 44.47 -25.89 24.05
C GLY A 171 45.56 -25.49 25.03
N ASP A 172 45.35 -25.78 26.31
CA ASP A 172 46.29 -25.41 27.37
C ASP A 172 47.61 -26.20 27.23
N PRO A 173 48.77 -25.52 27.27
CA PRO A 173 50.08 -26.18 27.13
C PRO A 173 50.44 -27.07 28.32
N ASP A 174 49.88 -26.76 29.50
CA ASP A 174 50.18 -27.47 30.75
C ASP A 174 49.32 -28.73 30.94
N ASN A 175 48.22 -28.86 30.19
CA ASN A 175 47.29 -29.98 30.26
C ASN A 175 47.10 -30.60 28.88
N ILE A 176 48.09 -31.38 28.46
CA ILE A 176 48.08 -32.04 27.15
C ILE A 176 47.23 -33.32 27.24
N PRO A 177 46.12 -33.43 26.49
CA PRO A 177 45.30 -34.64 26.49
C PRO A 177 46.04 -35.82 25.85
N GLU A 178 45.53 -37.04 26.04
CA GLU A 178 46.12 -38.23 25.42
C GLU A 178 46.11 -38.15 23.89
N LYS A 179 47.23 -38.57 23.27
CA LYS A 179 47.41 -38.48 21.82
C LYS A 179 46.43 -39.39 21.07
N PRO A 180 45.66 -38.89 20.08
CA PRO A 180 44.79 -39.72 19.25
C PRO A 180 45.64 -40.70 18.42
N LYS A 181 45.08 -41.90 18.20
CA LYS A 181 45.75 -42.95 17.45
C LYS A 181 45.89 -42.54 15.98
N HIS A 182 47.13 -42.53 15.49
CA HIS A 182 47.44 -42.39 14.07
C HIS A 182 47.63 -43.78 13.46
N TYR A 183 47.10 -43.95 12.26
CA TYR A 183 47.23 -45.18 11.49
C TYR A 183 48.18 -44.93 10.32
N GLU A 184 49.14 -45.81 10.13
CA GLU A 184 49.96 -45.88 8.93
C GLU A 184 49.23 -46.74 7.89
N PHE A 185 49.16 -46.29 6.65
CA PHE A 185 48.45 -46.94 5.54
C PHE A 185 49.43 -47.43 4.48
#